data_AF-A0A0K1PT50-F1
#
_entry.id   AF-A0A0K1PT50-F1
#
_cell.length_a   1.000
_cell.length_b   1.000
_cell.length_c   1.000
_cell.angle_alpha   90.00
_cell.angle_beta   90.00
_cell.angle_gamma   90.00
#
_symmetry.space_group_name_H-M   'P 1'
#
loop_
_entity.id
_entity.type
_entity.pdbx_description
1 polymer ?
#
loop_
_entity_poly.entity_id
_entity_poly.type
_entity_poly.pdbx_seq_one_letter_code
_entity_poly.pdbx_strand_id
1 'polypeptide(L)'
;MIIFIGALSGVVLGVLTIGMKKGGFLTTSNVGDLEDLAPIQAQLMPLDACQIDYATRDKSGRRNHLDVAFVTPCSDSDRRVVIHVSSGWGSRGVGFQMKRSSQANRWKVLVEKDEVPFPELKGALEEIASTMTTSYVPQLEDARARSKAYEDGVQARKKEEEARKNGAKSSYPTQ
;
A
#
# COMPACT_ATOMS: atom_id res chain seq x y z
N MET A 1 13.37 45.52 56.91
CA MET A 1 13.92 44.16 56.90
C MET A 1 12.78 43.21 57.22
N ILE A 2 12.25 42.52 56.21
CA ILE A 2 11.84 41.11 56.16
C ILE A 2 11.38 40.88 54.71
N ILE A 3 12.06 39.94 54.07
CA ILE A 3 11.91 39.48 52.69
C ILE A 3 10.83 38.40 52.71
N PHE A 4 9.81 38.51 51.87
CA PHE A 4 8.99 37.34 51.48
C PHE A 4 9.14 37.13 49.98
N ILE A 5 10.04 36.19 49.67
CA ILE A 5 10.14 35.45 48.42
C ILE A 5 8.93 34.52 48.37
N GLY A 6 8.15 34.56 47.29
CA GLY A 6 6.94 33.73 47.20
C GLY A 6 6.40 33.58 45.78
N ALA A 7 7.00 32.66 45.04
CA ALA A 7 6.39 31.84 43.99
C ALA A 7 5.91 32.53 42.70
N LEU A 8 6.83 32.58 41.73
CA LEU A 8 6.58 32.22 40.33
C LEU A 8 5.68 30.98 40.23
N SER A 9 4.61 31.05 39.45
CA SER A 9 4.07 29.93 38.67
C SER A 9 3.12 30.48 37.60
N GLY A 10 3.70 30.84 36.45
CA GLY A 10 2.96 31.18 35.26
C GLY A 10 2.25 29.94 34.72
N VAL A 11 0.93 29.99 34.63
CA VAL A 11 0.14 29.00 33.89
C VAL A 11 0.00 29.53 32.46
N VAL A 12 1.00 29.21 31.63
CA VAL A 12 0.86 29.29 30.18
C VAL A 12 0.04 28.08 29.76
N LEU A 13 -1.27 28.27 29.58
CA LEU A 13 -2.13 27.33 28.88
C LEU A 13 -1.75 27.36 27.40
N GLY A 14 -0.67 26.66 27.06
CA GLY A 14 -0.34 26.30 25.70
C GLY A 14 -1.42 25.36 25.19
N VAL A 15 -2.34 25.89 24.39
CA VAL A 15 -3.27 25.08 23.61
C VAL A 15 -2.44 24.32 22.58
N LEU A 16 -2.04 23.10 22.94
CA LEU A 16 -1.50 22.13 22.01
C LEU A 16 -2.61 21.76 21.04
N THR A 17 -2.75 22.52 19.96
CA THR A 17 -3.42 22.05 18.75
C THR A 17 -2.53 20.97 18.14
N ILE A 18 -2.54 19.78 18.74
CA ILE A 18 -2.11 18.56 18.05
C ILE A 18 -3.17 18.36 16.98
N GLY A 19 -2.92 18.98 15.82
CA GLY A 19 -3.65 18.69 14.61
C GLY A 19 -3.46 17.21 14.33
N MET A 20 -4.41 16.40 14.79
CA MET A 20 -4.61 15.04 14.31
C MET A 20 -5.03 15.15 12.84
N LYS A 21 -4.07 15.41 11.94
CA LYS A 21 -4.21 15.04 10.53
C LYS A 21 -4.29 13.52 10.52
N LYS A 22 -5.51 12.98 10.64
CA LYS A 22 -5.83 11.58 10.38
C LYS A 22 -5.44 11.31 8.92
N GLY A 23 -4.22 10.83 8.72
CA GLY A 23 -3.72 10.38 7.42
C GLY A 23 -4.51 9.15 7.01
N GLY A 24 -5.30 9.29 5.95
CA GLY A 24 -6.10 8.20 5.41
C GLY A 24 -7.28 8.71 4.62
N PHE A 25 -7.18 8.64 3.28
CA PHE A 25 -8.21 8.87 2.24
C PHE A 25 -8.97 10.23 2.26
N LEU A 26 -9.37 10.74 3.43
CA LEU A 26 -10.16 11.95 3.64
C LEU A 26 -9.42 13.24 3.26
N THR A 27 -8.10 13.21 3.12
CA THR A 27 -7.25 14.34 2.69
C THR A 27 -6.79 14.21 1.24
N THR A 28 -7.15 13.12 0.55
CA THR A 28 -6.70 12.88 -0.82
C THR A 28 -7.72 13.41 -1.82
N SER A 29 -7.22 14.02 -2.89
CA SER A 29 -8.03 14.51 -4.00
C SER A 29 -7.77 13.70 -5.25
N ASN A 30 -8.81 13.44 -6.04
CA ASN A 30 -8.64 12.85 -7.36
C ASN A 30 -8.06 13.89 -8.33
N VAL A 31 -6.99 13.51 -9.03
CA VAL A 31 -6.35 14.28 -10.12
C VAL A 31 -6.27 13.47 -11.42
N GLY A 32 -6.90 12.30 -11.48
CA GLY A 32 -6.85 11.42 -12.65
C GLY A 32 -7.44 12.04 -13.91
N ASP A 33 -8.29 13.06 -13.81
CA ASP A 33 -8.90 13.69 -14.99
C ASP A 33 -8.01 14.76 -15.65
N LEU A 34 -6.79 14.98 -15.14
CA LEU A 34 -5.83 15.90 -15.75
C LEU A 34 -5.28 15.34 -17.06
N GLU A 35 -5.34 16.14 -18.12
CA GLU A 35 -4.90 15.78 -19.47
C GLU A 35 -3.43 15.33 -19.52
N ASP A 36 -2.57 16.00 -18.74
CA ASP A 36 -1.16 15.66 -18.56
C ASP A 36 -0.90 14.24 -18.05
N LEU A 37 -1.89 13.62 -17.39
CA LEU A 37 -1.79 12.24 -16.89
C LEU A 37 -2.41 11.21 -17.85
N ALA A 38 -3.05 11.64 -18.94
CA ALA A 38 -3.70 10.74 -19.90
C ALA A 38 -2.72 9.76 -20.57
N PRO A 39 -1.51 10.17 -21.01
CA PRO A 39 -0.54 9.22 -21.59
C PRO A 39 -0.12 8.14 -20.59
N ILE A 40 0.12 8.54 -19.34
CA ILE A 40 0.53 7.63 -18.26
C ILE A 40 -0.59 6.63 -17.96
N GLN A 41 -1.84 7.11 -17.91
CA GLN A 41 -2.99 6.23 -17.73
C GLN A 41 -3.14 5.25 -18.88
N ALA A 42 -2.99 5.71 -20.13
CA ALA A 42 -3.06 4.85 -21.30
C ALA A 42 -2.01 3.72 -21.26
N GLN A 43 -0.81 4.01 -20.77
CA GLN A 43 0.24 3.00 -20.57
C GLN A 43 -0.12 1.96 -19.50
N LEU A 44 -0.81 2.37 -18.44
CA LEU A 44 -1.21 1.50 -17.32
C LEU A 44 -2.54 0.75 -17.57
N MET A 45 -3.37 1.21 -18.51
CA MET A 45 -4.68 0.62 -18.79
C MET A 45 -4.64 -0.90 -19.09
N PRO A 46 -3.70 -1.43 -19.89
CA PRO A 46 -3.66 -2.85 -20.24
C PRO A 46 -3.27 -3.78 -19.10
N LEU A 47 -2.68 -3.26 -18.02
CA LEU A 47 -2.20 -4.09 -16.92
C LEU A 47 -3.38 -4.67 -16.14
N ASP A 48 -3.30 -5.92 -15.67
CA ASP A 48 -4.30 -6.48 -14.74
C ASP A 48 -4.12 -5.93 -13.32
N ALA A 49 -4.23 -4.61 -13.13
CA ALA A 49 -4.06 -3.95 -11.83
C ALA A 49 -5.29 -3.10 -11.51
N CYS A 50 -5.83 -3.17 -10.29
CA CYS A 50 -6.98 -2.36 -9.85
C CYS A 50 -6.60 -1.36 -8.75
N GLN A 51 -5.52 -1.61 -8.02
CA GLN A 51 -4.99 -0.67 -7.05
C GLN A 51 -3.47 -0.61 -7.14
N ILE A 52 -2.91 0.61 -7.10
CA ILE A 52 -1.47 0.86 -6.97
C ILE A 52 -1.29 1.81 -5.80
N ASP A 53 -0.55 1.40 -4.78
CA ASP A 53 -0.20 2.23 -3.63
C ASP A 53 1.30 2.52 -3.66
N TYR A 54 1.68 3.80 -3.71
CA TYR A 54 3.07 4.22 -3.63
C TYR A 54 3.26 5.21 -2.49
N ALA A 55 4.17 4.88 -1.55
CA ALA A 55 4.51 5.70 -0.39
C ALA A 55 3.27 6.31 0.32
N THR A 56 2.18 5.54 0.42
CA THR A 56 0.94 5.99 1.06
C THR A 56 1.12 6.10 2.57
N ARG A 57 0.42 7.05 3.21
CA ARG A 57 0.41 7.18 4.66
C ARG A 57 -0.41 6.05 5.29
N ASP A 58 0.14 5.44 6.32
CA ASP A 58 -0.59 4.52 7.18
C ASP A 58 -1.52 5.27 8.16
N LYS A 59 -2.24 4.53 9.00
CA LYS A 59 -3.15 5.08 10.01
C LYS A 59 -2.45 5.96 11.06
N SER A 60 -1.14 5.81 11.23
CA SER A 60 -0.31 6.64 12.10
C SER A 60 0.22 7.90 11.39
N GLY A 61 -0.10 8.07 10.11
CA GLY A 61 0.36 9.18 9.29
C GLY A 61 1.78 9.01 8.76
N ARG A 62 2.41 7.85 8.97
CA ARG A 62 3.77 7.54 8.51
C ARG A 62 3.74 6.95 7.11
N ARG A 63 4.74 7.27 6.29
CA ARG A 63 4.97 6.62 5.00
C ARG A 63 6.01 5.54 5.20
N ASN A 64 5.62 4.31 4.86
CA ASN A 64 6.51 3.16 4.88
C ASN A 64 6.75 2.71 3.42
N HIS A 65 7.85 2.00 3.17
CA HIS A 65 8.18 1.45 1.86
C HIS A 65 8.26 2.54 0.76
N LEU A 66 9.18 3.49 0.94
CA LEU A 66 9.34 4.67 0.08
C LEU A 66 9.87 4.36 -1.33
N ASP A 67 10.35 3.15 -1.53
CA ASP A 67 10.97 2.60 -2.75
C ASP A 67 10.14 1.49 -3.38
N VAL A 68 8.89 1.31 -2.93
CA VAL A 68 8.05 0.19 -3.35
C VAL A 68 6.65 0.69 -3.74
N ALA A 69 6.18 0.21 -4.89
CA ALA A 69 4.80 0.28 -5.30
C ALA A 69 4.12 -1.07 -5.03
N PHE A 70 3.05 -1.04 -4.25
CA PHE A 70 2.22 -2.21 -4.04
C PHE A 70 1.10 -2.23 -5.06
N VAL A 71 0.94 -3.35 -5.76
CA VAL A 71 -0.09 -3.52 -6.78
C VAL A 71 -1.05 -4.61 -6.39
N THR A 72 -2.34 -4.31 -6.46
CA THR A 72 -3.42 -5.30 -6.27
C THR A 72 -4.05 -5.59 -7.64
N PRO A 73 -4.04 -6.84 -8.11
CA PRO A 73 -4.66 -7.22 -9.37
C PRO A 73 -6.17 -7.00 -9.38
N CYS A 74 -6.77 -6.88 -10.57
CA CYS A 74 -8.23 -6.87 -10.68
C CYS A 74 -8.82 -8.28 -10.57
N SER A 75 -8.11 -9.28 -11.12
CA SER A 75 -8.56 -10.68 -11.14
C SER A 75 -8.51 -11.38 -9.78
N ASP A 76 -7.69 -10.87 -8.85
CA ASP A 76 -7.44 -11.48 -7.55
C ASP A 76 -7.09 -10.38 -6.53
N SER A 77 -8.11 -9.89 -5.82
CA SER A 77 -7.97 -8.78 -4.87
C SER A 77 -7.20 -9.14 -3.60
N ASP A 78 -7.07 -10.43 -3.30
CA ASP A 78 -6.38 -10.89 -2.09
C ASP A 78 -4.86 -10.98 -2.31
N ARG A 79 -4.42 -10.97 -3.58
CA ARG A 79 -3.00 -10.95 -3.93
C ARG A 79 -2.46 -9.52 -3.97
N ARG A 80 -1.28 -9.33 -3.37
CA ARG A 80 -0.51 -8.09 -3.46
C ARG A 80 0.85 -8.36 -4.10
N VAL A 81 1.14 -7.67 -5.19
CA VAL A 81 2.43 -7.70 -5.90
C VAL A 81 3.27 -6.51 -5.45
N VAL A 82 4.58 -6.70 -5.34
CA VAL A 82 5.52 -5.73 -4.76
C VAL A 82 6.54 -5.34 -5.81
N ILE A 83 6.42 -4.14 -6.38
CA ILE A 83 7.34 -3.63 -7.40
C ILE A 83 8.28 -2.60 -6.78
N HIS A 84 9.58 -2.82 -6.93
CA HIS A 84 10.59 -1.84 -6.53
C HIS A 84 10.68 -0.70 -7.55
N VAL A 85 10.81 0.53 -7.05
CA VAL A 85 10.89 1.77 -7.84
C VAL A 85 12.14 2.53 -7.40
N SER A 86 13.01 2.86 -8.36
CA SER A 86 14.39 3.31 -8.11
C SER A 86 14.59 4.75 -7.63
N SER A 87 13.55 5.57 -7.63
CA SER A 87 13.71 7.04 -7.79
C SER A 87 13.54 7.90 -6.55
N GLY A 88 13.41 7.27 -5.38
CA GLY A 88 13.33 7.98 -4.10
C GLY A 88 12.22 9.04 -4.05
N TRP A 89 11.20 8.98 -4.92
CA TRP A 89 10.07 9.92 -4.95
C TRP A 89 9.36 9.93 -3.59
N GLY A 90 9.21 8.76 -2.97
CA GLY A 90 8.68 8.60 -1.61
C GLY A 90 9.47 9.39 -0.56
N SER A 91 10.80 9.36 -0.64
CA SER A 91 11.70 10.13 0.24
C SER A 91 11.61 11.64 0.01
N ARG A 92 11.26 12.06 -1.21
CA ARG A 92 10.99 13.45 -1.56
C ARG A 92 9.59 13.92 -1.17
N GLY A 93 8.78 13.06 -0.56
CA GLY A 93 7.45 13.43 -0.14
C GLY A 93 6.37 13.20 -1.20
N VAL A 94 6.65 12.45 -2.26
CA VAL A 94 5.62 12.04 -3.23
C VAL A 94 4.98 10.72 -2.78
N GLY A 95 3.67 10.75 -2.55
CA GLY A 95 2.88 9.55 -2.27
C GLY A 95 1.51 9.67 -2.92
N PHE A 96 1.02 8.57 -3.49
CA PHE A 96 -0.27 8.55 -4.17
C PHE A 96 -0.87 7.14 -4.16
N GLN A 97 -2.17 7.10 -4.44
CA GLN A 97 -2.90 5.86 -4.66
C GLN A 97 -3.63 5.93 -5.99
N MET A 98 -3.45 4.94 -6.85
CA MET A 98 -4.26 4.77 -8.05
C MET A 98 -5.30 3.68 -7.82
N LYS A 99 -6.55 3.94 -8.20
CA LYS A 99 -7.66 3.01 -8.04
C LYS A 99 -8.55 2.96 -9.27
N ARG A 100 -8.99 1.76 -9.65
CA ARG A 100 -10.11 1.53 -10.56
C ARG A 100 -10.86 0.27 -10.13
N SER A 101 -12.15 0.20 -10.43
CA SER A 101 -12.98 -0.95 -10.04
C SER A 101 -12.87 -2.14 -10.99
N SER A 102 -12.35 -1.94 -12.19
CA SER A 102 -12.06 -3.00 -13.17
C SER A 102 -11.05 -2.52 -14.20
N GLN A 103 -10.50 -3.42 -15.01
CA GLN A 103 -9.58 -3.08 -16.10
C GLN A 103 -10.18 -2.14 -17.15
N ALA A 104 -11.49 -2.17 -17.33
CA ALA A 104 -12.19 -1.31 -18.31
C ALA A 104 -12.31 0.15 -17.84
N ASN A 105 -12.12 0.41 -16.54
CA ASN A 105 -12.31 1.73 -15.96
C ASN A 105 -11.01 2.53 -15.96
N ARG A 106 -11.12 3.86 -16.12
CA ARG A 106 -10.00 4.77 -15.93
C ARG A 106 -9.53 4.79 -14.47
N TRP A 107 -8.27 5.15 -14.29
CA TRP A 107 -7.67 5.27 -12.97
C TRP A 107 -8.10 6.57 -12.29
N LYS A 108 -8.60 6.45 -11.06
CA LYS A 108 -8.60 7.56 -10.10
C LYS A 108 -7.19 7.68 -9.55
N VAL A 109 -6.62 8.88 -9.60
CA VAL A 109 -5.30 9.17 -9.04
C VAL A 109 -5.51 10.03 -7.80
N LEU A 110 -5.35 9.43 -6.63
CA LEU A 110 -5.62 10.03 -5.33
C LEU A 110 -4.32 10.53 -4.72
N VAL A 111 -4.23 11.83 -4.45
CA VAL A 111 -3.02 12.49 -3.95
C VAL A 111 -3.34 13.53 -2.88
N GLU A 112 -2.43 13.75 -1.93
CA GLU A 112 -2.47 14.86 -0.97
C GLU A 112 -2.03 16.17 -1.67
N LYS A 113 -2.98 16.88 -2.30
CA LYS A 113 -2.69 18.06 -3.17
C LYS A 113 -1.90 19.17 -2.47
N ASP A 114 -2.09 19.34 -1.17
CA ASP A 114 -1.41 20.39 -0.39
C ASP A 114 0.06 20.04 -0.06
N GLU A 115 0.48 18.80 -0.36
CA GLU A 115 1.80 18.28 0.03
C GLU A 115 2.60 17.73 -1.14
N VAL A 116 1.94 17.33 -2.23
CA VAL A 116 2.60 16.77 -3.41
C VAL A 116 2.46 17.73 -4.61
N PRO A 117 3.53 18.45 -4.97
CA PRO A 117 3.59 19.24 -6.18
C PRO A 117 3.27 18.41 -7.44
N PHE A 118 2.46 18.97 -8.32
CA PHE A 118 2.06 18.28 -9.55
C PHE A 118 3.23 17.81 -10.45
N PRO A 119 4.29 18.61 -10.68
CA PRO A 119 5.43 18.16 -11.49
C PRO A 119 6.12 16.91 -10.92
N GLU A 120 6.21 16.82 -9.59
CA GLU A 120 6.82 15.69 -8.90
C GLU A 120 5.92 14.45 -8.93
N LEU A 121 4.61 14.64 -8.77
CA LEU A 121 3.62 13.58 -8.97
C LEU A 121 3.71 13.01 -10.38
N LYS A 122 3.75 13.87 -11.39
CA LYS A 122 3.83 13.47 -12.81
C LYS A 122 5.11 12.67 -13.07
N GLY A 123 6.27 13.18 -12.64
CA GLY A 123 7.54 12.48 -12.80
C GLY A 123 7.56 11.11 -12.10
N ALA A 124 6.99 11.02 -10.88
CA ALA A 124 6.86 9.76 -10.18
C ALA A 124 5.96 8.77 -10.93
N LEU A 125 4.81 9.23 -11.43
CA LEU A 125 3.86 8.42 -12.18
C LEU A 125 4.44 7.92 -13.51
N GLU A 126 5.19 8.73 -14.24
CA GLU A 126 5.86 8.35 -15.49
C GLU A 126 6.86 7.21 -15.27
N GLU A 127 7.71 7.32 -14.25
CA GLU A 127 8.71 6.29 -13.97
C GLU A 127 8.08 5.01 -13.41
N ILE A 128 7.10 5.15 -12.51
CA ILE A 128 6.36 4.01 -11.99
C ILE A 128 5.65 3.29 -13.13
N ALA A 129 4.98 4.02 -14.04
CA ALA A 129 4.33 3.41 -15.19
C ALA A 129 5.32 2.67 -16.09
N SER A 130 6.48 3.27 -16.39
CA SER A 130 7.56 2.61 -17.11
C SER A 130 7.99 1.31 -16.43
N THR A 131 8.31 1.37 -15.14
CA THR A 131 8.74 0.19 -14.34
C THR A 131 7.67 -0.90 -14.33
N MET A 132 6.40 -0.51 -14.15
CA MET A 132 5.25 -1.43 -14.12
C MET A 132 5.11 -2.20 -15.44
N THR A 133 5.28 -1.53 -16.58
CA THR A 133 5.16 -2.20 -17.88
C THR A 133 6.20 -3.29 -18.10
N THR A 134 7.35 -3.22 -17.44
CA THR A 134 8.40 -4.24 -17.53
C THR A 134 8.26 -5.31 -16.44
N SER A 135 8.01 -4.92 -15.21
CA SER A 135 8.15 -5.81 -14.05
C SER A 135 6.85 -6.44 -13.56
N TYR A 136 5.68 -5.88 -13.91
CA TYR A 136 4.42 -6.30 -13.30
C TYR A 136 4.03 -7.75 -13.62
N VAL A 137 3.98 -8.10 -14.90
CA VAL A 137 3.52 -9.44 -15.33
C VAL A 137 4.43 -10.55 -14.76
N PRO A 138 5.77 -10.47 -14.88
CA PRO A 138 6.65 -11.48 -14.28
C PRO A 138 6.45 -11.63 -12.76
N GLN A 139 6.30 -10.52 -12.03
CA GLN A 139 6.09 -10.57 -10.58
C GLN A 139 4.71 -11.11 -10.18
N LEU A 140 3.68 -10.85 -10.99
CA LEU A 140 2.35 -11.41 -10.77
C LEU A 140 2.36 -12.93 -10.92
N GLU A 141 3.02 -13.45 -11.96
CA GLU A 141 3.16 -14.89 -12.19
C GLU A 141 3.97 -15.58 -11.09
N ASP A 142 5.08 -14.97 -10.66
CA ASP A 142 5.87 -15.45 -9.53
C ASP A 142 5.06 -15.44 -8.21
N ALA A 143 4.27 -14.40 -7.96
CA ALA A 143 3.36 -14.35 -6.82
C ALA A 143 2.26 -15.43 -6.89
N ARG A 144 1.72 -15.72 -8.08
CA ARG A 144 0.77 -16.83 -8.30
C ARG A 144 1.41 -18.18 -8.01
N ALA A 145 2.59 -18.44 -8.55
CA ALA A 145 3.32 -19.68 -8.36
C ALA A 145 3.64 -19.93 -6.88
N ARG A 146 4.13 -18.90 -6.16
CA ARG A 146 4.39 -19.00 -4.71
C ARG A 146 3.13 -19.29 -3.90
N SER A 147 2.02 -18.62 -4.22
CA SER A 147 0.74 -18.83 -3.51
C SER A 147 0.27 -20.28 -3.68
N LYS A 148 0.31 -20.78 -4.92
CA LYS A 148 -0.05 -22.17 -5.23
C LYS A 148 0.84 -23.18 -4.50
N ALA A 149 2.15 -22.99 -4.55
CA ALA A 149 3.10 -23.88 -3.88
C ALA A 149 2.89 -23.90 -2.35
N TYR A 150 2.59 -22.74 -1.76
CA TYR A 150 2.26 -22.65 -0.34
C TYR A 150 0.96 -23.39 -0.01
N GLU A 151 -0.10 -23.18 -0.78
CA GLU A 151 -1.39 -23.86 -0.60
C GLU A 151 -1.25 -25.39 -0.72
N ASP A 152 -0.58 -25.86 -1.77
CA ASP A 152 -0.32 -27.28 -1.99
C ASP A 152 0.46 -27.87 -0.80
N GLY A 153 1.47 -27.16 -0.30
CA GLY A 153 2.24 -27.55 0.88
C GLY A 153 1.46 -27.54 2.19
N VAL A 154 0.46 -26.66 2.34
CA VAL A 154 -0.47 -26.66 3.50
C VAL A 154 -1.42 -27.85 3.41
N GLN A 155 -1.97 -28.13 2.22
CA GLN A 155 -2.89 -29.24 2.01
C GLN A 155 -2.21 -30.60 2.20
N ALA A 156 -0.98 -30.75 1.70
CA ALA A 156 -0.19 -31.97 1.91
C ALA A 156 0.03 -32.24 3.41
N ARG A 157 0.44 -31.21 4.17
CA ARG A 157 0.63 -31.32 5.63
C ARG A 157 -0.65 -31.68 6.38
N LYS A 158 -1.80 -31.10 5.99
CA LYS A 158 -3.10 -31.45 6.58
C LYS A 158 -3.46 -32.91 6.34
N LYS A 159 -3.29 -33.40 5.10
CA LYS A 159 -3.57 -34.81 4.76
C LYS A 159 -2.67 -35.78 5.53
N GLU A 160 -1.39 -35.46 5.66
CA GLU A 160 -0.45 -36.26 6.44
C GLU A 160 -0.84 -36.27 7.93
N GLU A 161 -1.19 -35.12 8.49
CA GLU A 161 -1.63 -35.01 9.88
C GLU A 161 -2.94 -35.79 10.13
N GLU A 162 -3.90 -35.71 9.21
CA GLU A 162 -5.14 -36.48 9.25
C GLU A 162 -4.88 -37.98 9.17
N ALA A 163 -4.02 -38.43 8.26
CA ALA A 163 -3.63 -39.83 8.15
C ALA A 163 -2.97 -40.33 9.45
N ARG A 164 -2.06 -39.54 10.03
CA ARG A 164 -1.43 -39.84 11.32
C ARG A 164 -2.44 -39.94 12.44
N LYS A 165 -3.38 -38.99 12.55
CA LYS A 165 -4.44 -38.99 13.56
C LYS A 165 -5.39 -40.18 13.38
N ASN A 166 -5.77 -40.50 12.15
CA ASN A 166 -6.65 -41.62 11.87
C ASN A 166 -5.98 -42.96 12.19
N GLY A 167 -4.71 -43.14 11.77
CA GLY A 167 -3.92 -44.32 12.12
C GLY A 167 -3.77 -44.51 13.63
N ALA A 168 -3.53 -43.42 14.37
CA ALA A 168 -3.46 -43.44 15.83
C ALA A 168 -4.82 -43.77 16.49
N LYS A 169 -5.95 -43.29 15.95
CA LYS A 169 -7.28 -43.64 16.47
C LYS A 169 -7.61 -45.12 16.25
N SER A 170 -7.26 -45.66 15.08
CA SER A 170 -7.52 -47.07 14.75
C SER A 170 -6.61 -48.06 15.48
N SER A 171 -5.53 -47.59 16.14
CA SER A 171 -4.59 -48.47 16.85
C SER A 171 -4.96 -48.76 18.30
N TYR A 172 -6.00 -48.12 18.86
CA TYR A 172 -6.45 -48.40 20.23
C TYR A 172 -7.60 -49.42 20.23
N PRO A 173 -7.58 -50.45 21.11
CA PRO A 173 -8.68 -51.39 21.24
C PRO A 173 -9.96 -50.69 21.73
N THR A 174 -11.08 -50.92 21.06
CA THR A 174 -12.41 -50.56 21.57
C THR A 174 -12.83 -51.59 22.62
N GLN A 175 -13.14 -51.15 23.85
CA GLN A 175 -13.81 -51.96 24.87
C GLN A 175 -15.25 -52.28 24.47
#